data_AF-A0A848CC36-F1
#
_entry.id   AF-A0A848CC36-F1
#
_cell.length_a   1.000
_cell.length_b   1.000
_cell.length_c   1.000
_cell.angle_alpha   90.00
_cell.angle_beta   90.00
_cell.angle_gamma   90.00
#
_symmetry.space_group_name_H-M   'P 1'
#
loop_
_entity.id
_entity.type
_entity.pdbx_description
1 polymer ?
#
loop_
_entity_poly.entity_id
_entity_poly.type
_entity_poly.pdbx_seq_one_letter_code
_entity_poly.pdbx_strand_id
1 'polypeptide(L)'
;MLPREQWADYLVDYLKNYQGKIDRLFCFGLYPDYGKAINYFKQHFDGQVILKLDANPYWMDIINYQESPQQDMIKACDLISCEGQAMQSYLAKKWKRPIDLIRNGFPIKTFNPELSFDIKENIILNVGRQDENKNTKVLVSTFAKLAASFSR
;
A
#
# COMPACT_ATOMS: atom_id res chain seq x y z
N MET A 1 15.78 13.24 6.67
CA MET A 1 14.33 12.95 6.67
C MET A 1 13.74 13.67 7.88
N LEU A 2 12.67 14.45 7.72
CA LEU A 2 12.09 15.19 8.86
C LEU A 2 11.55 14.19 9.91
N PRO A 3 11.63 14.49 11.22
CA PRO A 3 10.86 13.82 12.26
C PRO A 3 9.36 13.74 11.91
N ARG A 4 8.68 12.69 12.37
CA ARG A 4 7.25 12.43 12.05
C ARG A 4 6.32 13.60 12.39
N GLU A 5 6.54 14.26 13.52
CA GLU A 5 5.73 15.42 13.92
C GLU A 5 5.89 16.59 12.95
N GLN A 6 7.11 16.81 12.44
CA GLN A 6 7.39 17.86 11.45
C GLN A 6 6.74 17.55 10.10
N TRP A 7 6.54 16.27 9.75
CA TRP A 7 5.77 15.88 8.57
C TRP A 7 4.29 16.22 8.71
N ALA A 8 3.69 15.91 9.86
CA ALA A 8 2.28 16.18 10.08
C ALA A 8 1.97 17.69 10.01
N ASP A 9 2.85 18.53 10.58
CA ASP A 9 2.71 19.98 10.53
C ASP A 9 2.95 20.53 9.11
N TYR A 10 3.97 20.02 8.41
CA TYR A 10 4.22 20.36 7.00
C TYR A 10 3.00 20.10 6.10
N LEU A 11 2.31 18.96 6.28
CA LEU A 11 1.13 18.62 5.50
C LEU A 11 -0.02 19.61 5.74
N VAL A 12 -0.22 20.04 6.99
CA VAL A 12 -1.24 21.05 7.33
C VAL A 12 -0.89 22.40 6.71
N ASP A 13 0.37 22.82 6.77
CA ASP A 13 0.81 24.08 6.16
C ASP A 13 0.72 24.04 4.64
N TYR A 14 0.99 22.89 4.03
CA TYR A 14 0.73 22.69 2.61
C TYR A 14 -0.77 22.89 2.29
N LEU A 15 -1.67 22.27 3.05
CA LEU A 15 -3.11 22.45 2.83
C LEU A 15 -3.55 23.92 2.95
N LYS A 16 -3.07 24.65 3.96
CA LYS A 16 -3.34 26.10 4.11
C LYS A 16 -2.94 26.91 2.87
N ASN A 17 -1.75 26.64 2.33
CA ASN A 17 -1.21 27.38 1.18
C ASN A 17 -1.93 27.11 -0.14
N TYR A 18 -2.74 26.06 -0.21
CA TYR A 18 -3.46 25.64 -1.41
C TYR A 18 -4.97 25.52 -1.20
N GLN A 19 -5.51 26.25 -0.22
CA GLN A 19 -6.95 26.29 0.06
C GLN A 19 -7.74 26.70 -1.20
N GLY A 20 -8.83 25.98 -1.46
CA GLY A 20 -9.67 26.17 -2.66
C GLY A 20 -9.07 25.61 -3.97
N LYS A 21 -7.91 24.95 -3.93
CA LYS A 21 -7.29 24.29 -5.10
C LYS A 21 -7.22 22.76 -4.98
N ILE A 22 -7.62 22.21 -3.84
CA ILE A 22 -7.51 20.78 -3.53
C ILE A 22 -8.91 20.25 -3.25
N ASP A 23 -9.38 19.34 -4.09
CA ASP A 23 -10.68 18.69 -3.88
C ASP A 23 -10.54 17.32 -3.22
N ARG A 24 -9.35 16.73 -3.26
CA ARG A 24 -9.09 15.35 -2.81
C ARG A 24 -7.78 15.25 -2.06
N LEU A 25 -7.81 14.64 -0.89
CA LEU A 25 -6.62 14.27 -0.12
C LEU A 25 -6.37 12.77 -0.30
N PHE A 26 -5.25 12.41 -0.94
CA PHE A 26 -4.90 11.02 -1.21
C PHE A 26 -3.76 10.58 -0.28
N CYS A 27 -4.06 9.65 0.63
CA CYS A 27 -3.13 9.07 1.60
C CYS A 27 -2.69 7.68 1.13
N PHE A 28 -1.38 7.41 1.17
CA PHE A 28 -0.81 6.11 0.81
C PHE A 28 -0.21 5.46 2.05
N GLY A 29 -0.73 4.30 2.45
CA GLY A 29 -0.42 3.67 3.73
C GLY A 29 -1.20 4.27 4.90
N LEU A 30 -1.41 3.47 5.96
CA LEU A 30 -2.04 3.92 7.20
C LEU A 30 -0.99 4.52 8.15
N TYR A 31 -0.47 5.69 7.81
CA TYR A 31 0.54 6.38 8.63
C TYR A 31 -0.11 7.36 9.61
N PRO A 32 0.19 7.28 10.92
CA PRO A 32 -0.39 8.20 11.93
C PRO A 32 -0.20 9.68 11.62
N ASP A 33 0.87 10.02 10.88
CA ASP A 33 1.24 11.39 10.52
C ASP A 33 0.16 12.09 9.67
N TYR A 34 -0.73 11.33 9.02
CA TYR A 34 -1.86 11.88 8.27
C TYR A 34 -2.99 12.41 9.16
N GLY A 35 -3.07 12.02 10.43
CA GLY A 35 -4.22 12.36 11.29
C GLY A 35 -4.50 13.87 11.38
N LYS A 36 -3.46 14.68 11.61
CA LYS A 36 -3.58 16.15 11.65
C LYS A 36 -4.06 16.71 10.31
N ALA A 37 -3.49 16.24 9.21
CA ALA A 37 -3.80 16.72 7.86
C ALA A 37 -5.23 16.35 7.44
N ILE A 38 -5.67 15.12 7.73
CA ILE A 38 -7.04 14.65 7.47
C ILE A 38 -8.04 15.49 8.25
N ASN A 39 -7.79 15.72 9.55
CA ASN A 39 -8.69 16.53 10.37
C ASN A 39 -8.79 17.97 9.86
N TYR A 40 -7.65 18.60 9.56
CA TYR A 40 -7.64 19.93 8.95
C TYR A 40 -8.38 19.96 7.61
N PHE A 41 -8.15 18.96 6.75
CA PHE A 41 -8.82 18.86 5.46
C PHE A 41 -10.35 18.78 5.60
N LYS A 42 -10.88 17.90 6.47
CA LYS A 42 -12.33 17.76 6.68
C LYS A 42 -12.99 19.01 7.29
N GLN A 43 -12.24 19.87 7.97
CA GLN A 43 -12.76 21.11 8.56
C GLN A 43 -12.79 22.29 7.58
N HIS A 44 -11.91 22.29 6.57
CA HIS A 44 -11.66 23.47 5.73
C HIS A 44 -11.91 23.24 4.23
N PHE A 45 -12.13 22.00 3.81
CA PHE A 45 -12.33 21.64 2.41
C PHE A 45 -13.61 20.84 2.25
N ASP A 46 -14.38 21.15 1.21
CA ASP A 46 -15.51 20.33 0.75
C ASP A 46 -15.00 19.25 -0.22
N GLY A 47 -14.17 18.35 0.33
CA GLY A 47 -13.42 17.36 -0.44
C GLY A 47 -13.51 15.95 0.11
N GLN A 48 -12.95 14.99 -0.64
CA GLN A 48 -12.91 13.59 -0.24
C GLN A 48 -11.50 13.15 0.17
N VAL A 49 -11.42 12.36 1.23
CA VAL A 49 -10.20 11.72 1.71
C VAL A 49 -10.16 10.28 1.21
N ILE A 50 -9.11 9.95 0.48
CA ILE A 50 -8.88 8.63 -0.09
C ILE A 50 -7.69 8.01 0.63
N LEU A 51 -7.88 6.81 1.20
CA LEU A 51 -6.82 6.03 1.83
C LEU A 51 -6.55 4.76 1.03
N LYS A 52 -5.42 4.72 0.33
CA LYS A 52 -4.90 3.50 -0.27
C LYS A 52 -3.95 2.83 0.72
N LEU A 53 -4.31 1.64 1.21
CA LEU A 53 -3.68 1.05 2.38
C LEU A 53 -2.27 0.48 2.16
N ASP A 54 -1.94 0.01 0.95
CA ASP A 54 -0.73 -0.80 0.70
C ASP A 54 -0.59 -1.91 1.75
N ALA A 55 -1.69 -2.62 1.97
CA ALA A 55 -1.89 -3.43 3.16
C ALA A 55 -1.03 -4.70 3.12
N ASN A 56 -0.27 -4.92 4.20
CA ASN A 56 0.33 -6.22 4.47
C ASN A 56 -0.33 -6.85 5.72
N PRO A 57 -0.48 -8.19 5.77
CA PRO A 57 -1.14 -8.88 6.89
C PRO A 57 -0.52 -8.59 8.25
N TYR A 58 0.81 -8.59 8.35
CA TYR A 58 1.53 -8.31 9.59
C TYR A 58 1.18 -6.93 10.17
N TRP A 59 1.25 -5.87 9.37
CA TRP A 59 0.89 -4.52 9.82
C TRP A 59 -0.59 -4.41 10.16
N MET A 60 -1.45 -5.01 9.31
CA MET A 60 -2.89 -4.93 9.52
C MET A 60 -3.33 -5.70 10.76
N ASP A 61 -2.61 -6.74 11.19
CA ASP A 61 -2.89 -7.48 12.41
C ASP A 61 -2.51 -6.70 13.67
N ILE A 62 -1.31 -6.10 13.68
CA ILE A 62 -0.83 -5.36 14.86
C ILE A 62 -1.51 -4.01 15.06
N ILE A 63 -2.06 -3.41 13.98
CA ILE A 63 -2.80 -2.14 14.11
C ILE A 63 -4.10 -2.42 14.86
N ASN A 64 -4.17 -1.88 16.07
CA ASN A 64 -5.35 -1.94 16.89
C ASN A 64 -6.37 -0.90 16.40
N TYR A 65 -7.44 -1.39 15.78
CA TYR A 65 -8.55 -0.55 15.32
C TYR A 65 -9.32 0.15 16.46
N GLN A 66 -9.19 -0.33 17.70
CA GLN A 66 -9.90 0.25 18.85
C GLN A 66 -9.14 1.43 19.49
N GLU A 67 -7.93 1.76 18.99
CA GLU A 67 -7.18 2.93 19.45
C GLU A 67 -7.58 4.19 18.68
N SER A 68 -7.77 5.29 19.43
CA SER A 68 -8.41 6.52 18.94
C SER A 68 -7.76 7.12 17.69
N PRO A 69 -6.42 7.26 17.56
CA PRO A 69 -5.87 8.01 16.44
C PRO A 69 -6.13 7.34 15.07
N GLN A 70 -5.92 6.02 14.99
CA GLN A 70 -6.08 5.26 13.75
C GLN A 70 -7.57 5.03 13.43
N GLN A 71 -8.39 4.81 14.46
CA GLN A 71 -9.82 4.67 14.28
C GLN A 71 -10.43 5.94 13.69
N ASP A 72 -10.05 7.10 14.23
CA ASP A 72 -10.58 8.39 13.79
C ASP A 72 -10.14 8.70 12.35
N MET A 73 -8.90 8.38 12.00
CA MET A 73 -8.43 8.47 10.62
C MET A 73 -9.24 7.60 9.65
N ILE A 74 -9.43 6.32 9.97
CA ILE A 74 -10.19 5.38 9.12
C ILE A 74 -11.64 5.85 8.98
N LYS A 75 -12.25 6.36 10.04
CA LYS A 75 -13.63 6.90 10.01
C LYS A 75 -13.73 8.13 9.12
N ALA A 76 -12.74 9.02 9.18
CA ALA A 76 -12.70 10.27 8.42
C ALA A 76 -12.43 10.08 6.91
N CYS A 77 -11.92 8.90 6.51
CA CYS A 77 -11.74 8.57 5.10
C CYS A 77 -13.09 8.35 4.41
N ASP A 78 -13.23 8.86 3.19
CA ASP A 78 -14.42 8.69 2.36
C ASP A 78 -14.31 7.39 1.54
N LEU A 79 -13.11 7.10 1.02
CA LEU A 79 -12.78 5.86 0.31
C LEU A 79 -11.56 5.19 0.94
N ILE A 80 -11.61 3.88 1.10
CA ILE A 80 -10.47 3.07 1.56
C ILE A 80 -10.29 1.90 0.60
N SER A 81 -9.07 1.71 0.09
CA SER A 81 -8.77 0.64 -0.86
C SER A 81 -7.59 -0.22 -0.46
N CYS A 82 -7.61 -1.48 -0.89
CA CYS A 82 -6.45 -2.39 -0.89
C CYS A 82 -6.37 -3.17 -2.19
N GLU A 83 -5.26 -3.89 -2.38
CA GLU A 83 -4.87 -4.47 -3.66
C GLU A 83 -5.28 -5.95 -3.79
N GLY A 84 -5.51 -6.63 -2.66
CA GLY A 84 -5.75 -8.07 -2.60
C GLY A 84 -7.13 -8.43 -2.03
N GLN A 85 -7.83 -9.35 -2.69
CA GLN A 85 -9.20 -9.74 -2.31
C GLN A 85 -9.30 -10.38 -0.92
N ALA A 86 -8.29 -11.17 -0.52
CA ALA A 86 -8.23 -11.74 0.82
C ALA A 86 -8.11 -10.64 1.89
N MET A 87 -7.25 -9.65 1.65
CA MET A 87 -7.06 -8.51 2.54
C MET A 87 -8.32 -7.63 2.60
N GLN A 88 -8.95 -7.39 1.46
CA GLN A 88 -10.21 -6.65 1.37
C GLN A 88 -11.29 -7.27 2.27
N SER A 89 -11.52 -8.58 2.13
CA SER A 89 -12.50 -9.32 2.92
C SER A 89 -12.17 -9.28 4.42
N TYR A 90 -10.89 -9.48 4.76
CA TYR A 90 -10.41 -9.45 6.14
C TYR A 90 -10.65 -8.08 6.78
N LEU A 91 -10.22 -7.00 6.13
CA LEU A 91 -10.32 -5.64 6.66
C LEU A 91 -11.77 -5.14 6.71
N ALA A 92 -12.59 -5.47 5.71
CA ALA A 92 -14.00 -5.10 5.73
C ALA A 92 -14.73 -5.69 6.94
N LYS A 93 -14.40 -6.95 7.29
CA LYS A 93 -14.92 -7.60 8.51
C LYS A 93 -14.32 -7.00 9.78
N LYS A 94 -13.00 -6.78 9.82
CA LYS A 94 -12.27 -6.26 11.00
C LYS A 94 -12.74 -4.86 11.38
N TRP A 95 -12.87 -3.97 10.41
CA TRP A 95 -13.21 -2.56 10.61
C TRP A 95 -14.70 -2.26 10.45
N LYS A 96 -15.50 -3.25 10.04
CA LYS A 96 -16.94 -3.12 9.79
C LYS A 96 -17.27 -1.97 8.84
N ARG A 97 -16.48 -1.84 7.77
CA ARG A 97 -16.59 -0.77 6.77
C ARG A 97 -16.29 -1.33 5.37
N PRO A 98 -16.90 -0.80 4.29
CA PRO A 98 -16.50 -1.15 2.93
C PRO A 98 -15.02 -0.84 2.67
N ILE A 99 -14.35 -1.75 1.97
CA ILE A 99 -12.98 -1.61 1.47
C ILE A 99 -13.02 -1.92 -0.02
N ASP A 100 -12.55 -1.00 -0.86
CA ASP A 100 -12.51 -1.18 -2.30
C ASP A 100 -11.29 -2.00 -2.74
N LEU A 101 -11.47 -2.80 -3.79
CA LEU A 101 -10.39 -3.57 -4.40
C LEU A 101 -9.80 -2.78 -5.57
N ILE A 102 -8.70 -2.07 -5.33
CA ILE A 102 -7.98 -1.30 -6.35
C ILE A 102 -6.56 -1.84 -6.44
N ARG A 103 -6.24 -2.51 -7.55
CA ARG A 103 -4.92 -3.11 -7.79
C ARG A 103 -3.93 -2.07 -8.26
N ASN A 104 -2.67 -2.20 -7.84
CA ASN A 104 -1.58 -1.44 -8.42
C ASN A 104 -1.41 -1.81 -9.90
N GLY A 105 -1.35 -0.80 -10.77
CA GLY A 105 -0.98 -0.98 -12.16
C GLY A 105 0.55 -0.97 -12.36
N PHE A 106 0.98 -1.37 -13.56
CA PHE A 106 2.35 -1.19 -14.03
C PHE A 106 2.34 -0.31 -15.29
N PRO A 107 3.25 0.68 -15.43
CA PRO A 107 3.30 1.49 -16.64
C PRO A 107 3.65 0.65 -17.88
N ILE A 108 2.77 0.60 -18.87
CA ILE A 108 3.00 -0.17 -20.10
C ILE A 108 4.24 0.32 -20.87
N LYS A 109 4.54 1.63 -20.82
CA LYS A 109 5.67 2.24 -21.52
C LYS A 109 7.05 1.75 -21.05
N THR A 110 7.13 1.14 -19.86
CA THR A 110 8.37 0.55 -19.34
C THR A 110 8.48 -0.95 -19.61
N PHE A 111 7.49 -1.54 -20.31
CA PHE A 111 7.57 -2.92 -20.76
C PHE A 111 8.46 -3.00 -22.00
N ASN A 112 9.53 -3.81 -21.95
CA ASN A 112 10.33 -4.09 -23.14
C ASN A 112 9.56 -5.10 -24.01
N PRO A 113 9.04 -4.70 -25.19
CA PRO A 113 8.28 -5.59 -26.06
C PRO A 113 9.15 -6.70 -26.68
N GLU A 114 10.48 -6.56 -26.65
CA GLU A 114 11.41 -7.58 -27.14
C GLU A 114 11.56 -8.75 -26.15
N LEU A 115 11.07 -8.64 -24.92
CA LEU A 115 11.04 -9.75 -23.97
C LEU A 115 9.95 -10.76 -24.36
N SER A 116 10.28 -11.69 -25.24
CA SER A 116 9.45 -12.87 -25.53
C SER A 116 9.65 -13.98 -24.49
N PHE A 117 8.73 -14.93 -24.47
CA PHE A 117 8.86 -16.16 -23.69
C PHE A 117 10.09 -16.97 -24.13
N ASP A 118 10.33 -17.05 -25.44
CA ASP A 118 11.38 -17.87 -26.05
C ASP A 118 12.80 -17.44 -25.63
N ILE A 119 13.01 -16.16 -25.31
CA ILE A 119 14.32 -15.65 -24.81
C ILE A 119 14.59 -16.15 -23.38
N LYS A 120 13.56 -16.60 -22.65
CA LYS A 120 13.62 -16.88 -21.20
C LYS A 120 13.56 -18.37 -20.85
N GLU A 121 13.56 -19.27 -21.83
CA GLU A 121 13.23 -20.69 -21.62
C GLU A 121 14.06 -21.39 -20.53
N ASN A 122 15.28 -20.92 -20.24
CA ASN A 122 16.18 -21.53 -19.26
C ASN A 122 16.58 -20.60 -18.08
N ILE A 123 15.86 -19.50 -17.84
CA ILE A 123 16.21 -18.54 -16.79
C ILE A 123 15.06 -18.36 -15.79
N ILE A 124 15.32 -18.70 -14.52
CA ILE A 124 14.48 -18.26 -13.40
C ILE A 124 15.04 -16.95 -12.86
N LEU A 125 14.37 -15.84 -13.15
CA LEU A 125 14.73 -14.52 -12.64
C LEU A 125 13.77 -14.10 -11.53
N ASN A 126 14.29 -13.91 -10.31
CA ASN A 126 13.55 -13.36 -9.18
C ASN A 126 14.13 -11.99 -8.81
N VAL A 127 13.35 -10.92 -8.97
CA VAL A 127 13.76 -9.55 -8.62
C VAL A 127 12.86 -9.05 -7.49
N GLY A 128 13.47 -8.71 -6.36
CA GLY A 128 12.76 -8.18 -5.22
C GLY A 128 13.64 -8.04 -3.99
N ARG A 129 13.12 -7.34 -2.98
CA ARG A 129 13.72 -7.32 -1.64
C ARG A 129 13.73 -8.74 -1.08
N GLN A 130 14.83 -9.11 -0.44
CA GLN A 130 14.98 -10.39 0.23
C GLN A 130 14.36 -10.29 1.62
N ASP A 131 13.04 -10.44 1.68
CA ASP A 131 12.27 -10.50 2.93
C ASP A 131 11.69 -11.90 3.16
N GLU A 132 11.37 -12.22 4.41
CA GLU A 132 10.84 -13.54 4.80
C GLU A 132 9.49 -13.85 4.13
N ASN A 133 8.71 -12.81 3.81
CA ASN A 133 7.41 -12.93 3.15
C ASN A 133 7.50 -13.18 1.64
N LYS A 134 8.70 -13.09 1.03
CA LYS A 134 8.92 -13.42 -0.39
C LYS A 134 9.18 -14.90 -0.65
N ASN A 135 9.36 -15.71 0.39
CA ASN A 135 9.65 -17.14 0.25
C ASN A 135 10.85 -17.46 -0.68
N THR A 136 11.80 -16.53 -0.86
CA THR A 136 12.97 -16.76 -1.74
C THR A 136 13.78 -17.99 -1.30
N LYS A 137 13.85 -18.27 0.00
CA LYS A 137 14.52 -19.48 0.53
C LYS A 137 13.88 -20.77 0.00
N VAL A 138 12.55 -20.80 -0.10
CA VAL A 138 11.81 -21.94 -0.66
C VAL A 138 12.09 -22.06 -2.16
N LEU A 139 12.06 -20.94 -2.90
CA LEU A 139 12.42 -20.93 -4.31
C LEU A 139 13.82 -21.51 -4.56
N VAL A 140 14.83 -21.01 -3.84
CA VAL A 140 16.24 -21.42 -4.00
C VAL A 140 16.45 -22.88 -3.59
N SER A 141 15.91 -23.30 -2.44
CA SER A 141 16.04 -24.69 -1.98
C SER A 141 15.32 -25.68 -2.90
N THR A 142 14.18 -25.29 -3.48
CA THR A 142 13.46 -26.10 -4.46
C THR A 142 14.26 -26.20 -5.75
N PHE A 143 14.79 -25.08 -6.25
CA PHE A 143 15.67 -25.07 -7.41
C PHE A 143 16.89 -25.99 -7.21
N ALA A 144 17.58 -25.88 -6.07
CA ALA A 144 18.73 -26.73 -5.75
C ALA A 144 18.39 -28.23 -5.74
N LYS A 145 17.21 -28.61 -5.22
CA LYS A 145 16.74 -30.00 -5.23
C LYS A 145 16.47 -30.53 -6.63
N LEU A 146 15.98 -29.67 -7.52
CA LEU A 146 15.64 -30.03 -8.90
C LEU A 146 16.82 -29.89 -9.86
N ALA A 147 17.87 -29.15 -9.50
CA ALA A 147 18.99 -28.84 -10.38
C ALA A 147 19.64 -30.09 -11.01
N ALA A 148 19.77 -31.18 -10.24
CA ALA A 148 20.32 -32.44 -10.75
C ALA A 148 19.46 -33.09 -11.85
N SER A 149 18.16 -32.79 -11.91
CA SER A 149 17.24 -33.30 -12.95
C SER A 149 17.27 -32.49 -14.25
N PHE A 150 17.91 -31.32 -14.26
CA PHE A 150 18.01 -30.44 -15.43
C PHE A 150 19.22 -30.76 -16.33
N SER A 151 20.10 -31.66 -15.91
CA SER A 151 21.23 -32.13 -16.71
C SER A 151 20.77 -33.29 -17.60
N ARG A 152 20.34 -33.00 -18.83
CA ARG A 152 20.28 -33.95 -19.95
C ARG A 152 21.16 -33.45 -21.08
#